data_AF-A0A158GV33-F1
#
_entry.id   AF-A0A158GV33-F1
#
_cell.length_a   1.000
_cell.length_b   1.000
_cell.length_c   1.000
_cell.angle_alpha   90.00
_cell.angle_beta   90.00
_cell.angle_gamma   90.00
#
_symmetry.space_group_name_H-M   'P 1'
#
loop_
_entity.id
_entity.type
_entity.pdbx_description
1 polymer ?
#
loop_
_entity_poly.entity_id
_entity_poly.type
_entity_poly.pdbx_seq_one_letter_code
_entity_poly.pdbx_strand_id
1 'polypeptide(L)'
;MDGEPIGLRSLWLDAGAQKDARSIVLRTVFGKLDVPSPRLWACNCAAKQGRPRRSVSPLCKAVHQRVTPELEYLQAKWAARLPYRQATELLREVLPLDKGISFGSTRRRILAVGSALDAQIERDIASGPKAVSAKPVRESTTVGCVNVDSVQPLLDEADEPARRC
;
A
#
# COMPACT_ATOMS: atom_id res chain seq x y z
N MET A 1 15.78 -12.59 -12.15
CA MET A 1 15.13 -11.83 -11.06
C MET A 1 15.75 -10.46 -11.09
N ASP A 2 15.37 -9.71 -12.12
CA ASP A 2 15.98 -8.45 -12.46
C ASP A 2 15.08 -7.38 -11.85
N GLY A 3 15.29 -7.15 -10.55
CA GLY A 3 14.70 -6.04 -9.84
C GLY A 3 15.26 -4.76 -10.42
N GLU A 4 14.53 -4.19 -11.38
CA GLU A 4 14.83 -2.86 -11.93
C GLU A 4 14.92 -1.88 -10.75
N PRO A 5 16.05 -1.18 -10.57
CA PRO A 5 16.17 -0.21 -9.50
C PRO A 5 15.23 0.93 -9.84
N ILE A 6 14.17 1.07 -9.03
CA ILE A 6 13.29 2.22 -8.85
C ILE A 6 13.82 3.42 -9.63
N GLY A 7 13.22 3.72 -10.78
CA GLY A 7 13.72 4.61 -11.85
C GLY A 7 14.30 5.96 -11.42
N LEU A 8 15.48 5.93 -10.81
CA LEU A 8 16.26 7.09 -10.40
C LEU A 8 17.02 7.67 -11.62
N ARG A 9 17.30 6.85 -12.64
CA ARG A 9 17.96 7.30 -13.88
C ARG A 9 17.13 8.32 -14.67
N SER A 10 15.81 8.17 -14.74
CA SER A 10 14.94 9.14 -15.43
C SER A 10 14.78 10.45 -14.66
N LEU A 11 14.96 10.44 -13.33
CA LEU A 11 14.92 11.65 -12.50
C LEU A 11 16.12 12.57 -12.74
N TRP A 12 17.29 12.04 -13.12
CA TRP A 12 18.48 12.85 -13.43
C TRP A 12 18.50 13.40 -14.86
N LEU A 13 17.89 12.69 -15.83
CA LEU A 13 17.80 13.19 -17.23
C LEU A 13 16.86 14.41 -17.39
N ASP A 14 15.99 14.66 -16.42
CA ASP A 14 15.04 15.79 -16.41
C ASP A 14 15.50 16.96 -15.53
N ALA A 15 16.78 17.03 -15.14
CA ALA A 15 17.30 18.04 -14.22
C ALA A 15 17.29 19.46 -14.84
N GLY A 16 16.12 20.12 -14.80
CA GLY A 16 16.00 21.54 -15.11
C GLY A 16 16.40 22.42 -13.92
N ALA A 17 16.61 23.71 -14.18
CA ALA A 17 16.99 24.68 -13.16
C ALA A 17 16.02 24.70 -11.98
N GLN A 18 16.54 24.83 -10.76
CA GLN A 18 15.75 24.93 -9.54
C GLN A 18 14.88 26.19 -9.56
N LYS A 19 13.59 26.02 -9.28
CA LYS A 19 12.60 27.10 -9.17
C LYS A 19 12.52 27.63 -7.74
N ASP A 20 12.10 26.75 -6.83
CA ASP A 20 11.90 27.03 -5.40
C ASP A 20 12.11 25.72 -4.62
N ALA A 21 12.43 25.81 -3.33
CA ALA A 21 12.44 24.66 -2.43
C ALA A 21 11.26 24.79 -1.45
N ARG A 22 10.53 23.70 -1.22
CA ARG A 22 9.44 23.65 -0.23
C ARG A 22 9.61 22.44 0.65
N SER A 23 9.38 22.57 1.95
CA SER A 23 9.31 21.41 2.83
C SER A 23 8.05 20.59 2.54
N ILE A 24 8.19 19.27 2.56
CA ILE A 24 7.06 18.35 2.64
C ILE A 24 7.16 17.55 3.93
N VAL A 25 6.01 17.30 4.54
CA VAL A 25 5.92 16.42 5.71
C VAL A 25 5.77 14.98 5.22
N LEU A 26 6.76 14.14 5.50
CA LEU A 26 6.69 12.69 5.35
C LEU A 26 6.32 12.06 6.68
N ARG A 27 5.39 11.10 6.68
CA ARG A 27 5.15 10.27 7.88
C ARG A 27 5.93 8.98 7.74
N THR A 28 6.75 8.71 8.74
CA THR A 28 7.64 7.56 8.84
C THR A 28 7.25 6.75 10.08
N VAL A 29 7.85 5.57 10.24
CA VAL A 29 7.72 4.78 11.49
C VAL A 29 8.31 5.50 12.70
N PHE A 30 9.19 6.48 12.50
CA PHE A 30 9.84 7.27 13.55
C PHE A 30 9.15 8.61 13.81
N GLY A 31 8.01 8.88 13.18
CA GLY A 31 7.32 10.16 13.31
C GLY A 31 7.26 10.96 12.01
N LYS A 32 6.92 12.24 12.14
CA LYS A 32 6.85 13.18 11.02
C LYS A 32 8.24 13.74 10.74
N LEU A 33 8.68 13.65 9.49
CA LEU A 33 9.92 14.19 9.00
C LEU A 33 9.64 15.30 7.99
N ASP A 34 10.17 16.50 8.24
CA ASP A 34 10.16 17.59 7.28
C ASP A 34 11.33 17.44 6.32
N VAL A 35 11.02 17.14 5.05
CA VAL A 35 12.03 16.94 4.01
C VAL A 35 12.00 18.10 3.02
N PRO A 36 13.14 18.76 2.73
CA PRO A 36 13.21 19.76 1.68
C PRO A 36 12.99 19.11 0.32
N SER A 37 11.96 19.57 -0.39
CA SER A 37 11.61 19.13 -1.74
C SER A 37 11.98 20.24 -2.74
N PRO A 38 13.07 20.10 -3.51
CA PRO A 38 13.38 21.04 -4.57
C PRO A 38 12.32 20.93 -5.67
N ARG A 39 11.79 22.06 -6.14
CA ARG A 39 10.96 22.12 -7.34
C ARG A 39 11.83 22.56 -8.50
N LEU A 40 11.84 21.76 -9.54
CA LEU A 40 12.61 21.99 -10.75
C LEU A 40 11.68 22.45 -11.86
N TRP A 41 12.18 23.27 -12.78
CA TRP A 41 11.49 23.48 -14.05
C TRP A 41 11.62 22.23 -14.91
N ALA A 42 10.54 21.80 -15.57
CA ALA A 42 10.64 20.77 -16.60
C ALA A 42 11.49 21.29 -17.77
N CYS A 43 12.34 20.43 -18.36
CA CYS A 43 13.12 20.84 -19.53
C CYS A 43 12.17 21.34 -20.64
N ASN A 44 12.59 22.39 -21.35
CA ASN A 44 11.89 22.85 -22.54
C ASN A 44 12.04 21.90 -23.74
N CYS A 45 12.90 20.88 -23.60
CA CYS A 45 13.22 19.85 -24.58
C CYS A 45 11.96 19.15 -25.14
N ALA A 46 10.91 19.00 -24.33
CA ALA A 46 9.65 18.35 -24.70
C ALA A 46 8.44 19.32 -24.70
N ALA A 47 8.67 20.64 -24.58
CA ALA A 47 7.58 21.60 -24.50
C ALA A 47 6.96 21.82 -25.89
N LYS A 48 5.72 21.36 -26.08
CA LYS A 48 4.90 21.75 -27.24
C LYS A 48 4.74 23.29 -27.23
N GLN A 49 5.00 23.92 -28.36
CA GLN A 49 4.94 25.37 -28.54
C GLN A 49 3.61 25.93 -27.99
N GLY A 50 3.70 26.96 -27.14
CA GLY A 50 2.54 27.64 -26.55
C GLY A 50 2.07 27.15 -25.17
N ARG A 51 2.69 26.12 -24.57
CA ARG A 51 2.36 25.69 -23.20
C ARG A 51 3.31 26.30 -22.16
N PRO A 52 2.79 26.81 -21.01
CA PRO A 52 3.64 27.34 -19.95
C PRO A 52 4.56 26.26 -19.37
N ARG A 53 5.79 26.65 -19.01
CA ARG A 53 6.76 25.77 -18.34
C ARG A 53 6.14 25.13 -17.10
N ARG A 54 6.17 23.80 -17.02
CA ARG A 54 5.65 23.05 -15.85
C ARG A 54 6.73 22.95 -14.79
N SER A 55 6.34 23.10 -13.53
CA SER A 55 7.22 22.78 -12.39
C SER A 55 7.05 21.31 -12.00
N VAL A 56 8.14 20.62 -11.74
CA VAL A 56 8.17 19.24 -11.26
C VAL A 56 8.75 19.20 -9.85
N SER A 57 8.12 18.46 -8.95
CA SER A 57 8.70 18.10 -7.65
C SER A 57 9.06 16.62 -7.66
N PRO A 58 10.35 16.25 -7.81
CA PRO A 58 10.77 14.86 -7.90
C PRO A 58 10.36 14.08 -6.64
N LEU A 59 10.47 14.68 -5.46
CA LEU A 59 10.10 14.05 -4.20
C LEU A 59 8.59 13.72 -4.12
N CYS A 60 7.73 14.58 -4.66
CA CYS A 60 6.29 14.31 -4.73
C CYS A 60 5.95 13.19 -5.72
N LYS A 61 6.78 12.98 -6.75
CA LYS A 61 6.68 11.83 -7.67
C LYS A 61 7.26 10.56 -7.06
N ALA A 62 8.30 10.64 -6.24
CA ALA A 62 8.87 9.47 -5.59
C ALA A 62 7.97 8.97 -4.44
N VAL A 63 7.42 9.90 -3.64
CA VAL A 63 6.62 9.58 -2.44
C VAL A 63 5.24 10.24 -2.54
N HIS A 64 4.41 9.74 -3.45
CA HIS A 64 3.08 10.29 -3.74
C HIS A 64 2.18 10.39 -2.51
N GLN A 65 2.19 9.38 -1.64
CA GLN A 65 1.33 9.31 -0.47
C GLN A 65 1.88 10.05 0.76
N ARG A 66 3.05 10.70 0.63
CA ARG A 66 3.79 11.36 1.72
C ARG A 66 4.00 10.47 2.95
N VAL A 67 4.11 9.16 2.72
CA VAL A 67 4.34 8.15 3.75
C VAL A 67 5.32 7.13 3.23
N THR A 68 6.19 6.66 4.12
CA THR A 68 7.21 5.68 3.77
C THR A 68 6.59 4.30 3.62
N PRO A 69 7.14 3.46 2.73
CA PRO A 69 6.61 2.12 2.49
C PRO A 69 6.65 1.23 3.74
N GLU A 70 7.58 1.45 4.67
CA GLU A 70 7.67 0.70 5.92
C GLU A 70 6.46 0.97 6.83
N LEU A 71 6.05 2.24 6.95
CA LEU A 71 4.86 2.59 7.72
C LEU A 71 3.59 2.06 7.07
N GLU A 72 3.50 2.15 5.74
CA GLU A 72 2.37 1.61 4.97
C GLU A 72 2.24 0.09 5.14
N TYR A 73 3.36 -0.64 5.10
CA TYR A 73 3.40 -2.07 5.35
C TYR A 73 2.89 -2.42 6.75
N LEU A 74 3.35 -1.72 7.80
CA LEU A 74 2.86 -1.95 9.17
C LEU A 74 1.36 -1.67 9.30
N GLN A 75 0.88 -0.58 8.69
CA GLN A 75 -0.55 -0.25 8.66
C GLN A 75 -1.37 -1.36 8.02
N ALA A 76 -0.95 -1.85 6.84
CA ALA A 76 -1.63 -2.94 6.16
C ALA A 76 -1.56 -4.26 6.96
N LYS A 77 -0.39 -4.57 7.53
CA LYS A 77 -0.16 -5.80 8.31
C LYS A 77 -1.11 -5.91 9.51
N TRP A 78 -1.27 -4.83 10.27
CA TRP A 78 -2.15 -4.83 11.45
C TRP A 78 -3.62 -4.70 11.06
N ALA A 79 -3.95 -3.91 10.05
CA ALA A 79 -5.32 -3.75 9.57
C ALA A 79 -5.90 -5.03 8.95
N ALA A 80 -5.07 -5.93 8.43
CA ALA A 80 -5.50 -7.25 7.96
C ALA A 80 -5.88 -8.20 9.11
N ARG A 81 -5.51 -7.88 10.36
CA ARG A 81 -5.70 -8.74 11.54
C ARG A 81 -6.70 -8.17 12.55
N LEU A 82 -6.85 -6.86 12.58
CA LEU A 82 -7.61 -6.12 13.58
C LEU A 82 -8.59 -5.16 12.90
N PRO A 83 -9.69 -4.79 13.58
CA PRO A 83 -10.49 -3.66 13.15
C PRO A 83 -9.62 -2.42 12.96
N TYR A 84 -9.86 -1.66 11.89
CA TYR A 84 -9.02 -0.52 11.52
C TYR A 84 -8.75 0.48 12.66
N ARG A 85 -9.72 0.68 13.56
CA ARG A 85 -9.56 1.58 14.72
C ARG A 85 -8.55 1.01 15.70
N GLN A 86 -8.69 -0.26 16.05
CA GLN A 86 -7.78 -0.96 16.95
C GLN A 86 -6.36 -1.04 16.38
N ALA A 87 -6.22 -1.32 15.08
CA ALA A 87 -4.93 -1.30 14.41
C ALA A 87 -4.25 0.08 14.51
N THR A 88 -5.02 1.17 14.40
CA THR A 88 -4.46 2.52 14.52
C THR A 88 -4.10 2.94 15.94
N GLU A 89 -4.85 2.49 16.95
CA GLU A 89 -4.47 2.75 18.34
C GLU A 89 -3.22 1.96 18.72
N LEU A 90 -3.13 0.68 18.37
CA LEU A 90 -1.93 -0.14 18.59
C LEU A 90 -0.68 0.49 17.94
N LEU A 91 -0.82 0.99 16.71
CA LEU A 91 0.31 1.66 16.03
C LEU A 91 0.74 2.96 16.72
N ARG A 92 -0.16 3.67 17.39
CA ARG A 92 0.18 4.88 18.16
C ARG A 92 0.87 4.57 19.48
N GLU A 93 0.60 3.41 20.07
CA GLU A 93 1.27 2.96 21.29
C GLU A 93 2.70 2.50 21.02
N VAL A 94 2.91 1.78 19.91
CA VAL A 94 4.21 1.15 19.61
C VAL A 94 5.21 2.10 18.94
N LEU A 95 4.73 3.04 18.13
CA LEU A 95 5.58 3.92 17.34
C LEU A 95 5.54 5.36 17.90
N PRO A 96 6.65 6.11 17.84
CA PRO A 96 6.71 7.51 18.26
C PRO A 96 5.98 8.42 17.24
N LEU A 97 4.66 8.32 17.23
CA LEU A 97 3.79 9.00 16.30
C LEU A 97 2.94 9.98 17.09
N ASP A 98 3.46 11.18 17.36
CA ASP A 98 2.83 12.24 18.16
C ASP A 98 1.52 12.79 17.53
N LYS A 99 0.50 11.94 17.32
CA LYS A 99 -0.76 12.22 16.62
C LYS A 99 -0.62 12.29 15.10
N GLY A 100 0.39 11.62 14.53
CA GLY A 100 0.68 11.64 13.09
C GLY A 100 -0.25 10.80 12.21
N ILE A 101 -0.99 9.86 12.81
CA ILE A 101 -1.81 8.87 12.11
C ILE A 101 -3.28 9.07 12.48
N SER A 102 -4.07 9.55 11.53
CA SER A 102 -5.53 9.58 11.66
C SER A 102 -6.12 8.23 11.24
N PHE A 103 -7.15 7.79 11.94
CA PHE A 103 -7.94 6.62 11.57
C PHE A 103 -8.45 6.70 10.12
N GLY A 104 -9.07 7.83 9.77
CA GLY A 104 -9.67 8.01 8.43
C GLY A 104 -8.62 7.99 7.31
N SER A 105 -7.45 8.60 7.54
CA SER A 105 -6.36 8.57 6.55
C SER A 105 -5.77 7.17 6.39
N THR A 106 -5.65 6.43 7.50
CA THR A 106 -5.10 5.07 7.50
C THR A 106 -6.05 4.12 6.77
N ARG A 107 -7.35 4.16 7.10
CA ARG A 107 -8.37 3.39 6.38
C ARG A 107 -8.37 3.68 4.89
N ARG A 108 -8.37 4.95 4.48
CA ARG A 108 -8.35 5.32 3.06
C ARG A 108 -7.11 4.76 2.35
N ARG A 109 -5.95 4.83 2.99
CA ARG A 109 -4.72 4.26 2.43
C ARG A 109 -4.82 2.76 2.27
N ILE A 110 -5.19 2.04 3.33
CA ILE A 110 -5.24 0.58 3.31
C ILE A 110 -6.24 0.10 2.26
N LEU A 111 -7.37 0.79 2.10
CA LEU A 111 -8.30 0.50 1.01
C LEU A 111 -7.68 0.73 -0.37
N ALA A 112 -6.94 1.83 -0.56
CA ALA A 112 -6.24 2.08 -1.82
C ALA A 112 -5.18 1.01 -2.13
N VAL A 113 -4.47 0.53 -1.11
CA VAL A 113 -3.52 -0.59 -1.23
C VAL A 113 -4.26 -1.87 -1.61
N GLY A 114 -5.36 -2.19 -0.94
CA GLY A 114 -6.21 -3.33 -1.26
C GLY A 114 -6.67 -3.30 -2.72
N SER A 115 -7.27 -2.18 -3.16
CA SER A 115 -7.72 -2.03 -4.55
C SER A 115 -6.58 -2.13 -5.57
N ALA A 116 -5.38 -1.64 -5.24
CA ALA A 116 -4.22 -1.76 -6.12
C ALA A 116 -3.75 -3.21 -6.24
N LEU A 117 -3.80 -3.98 -5.14
CA LEU A 117 -3.50 -5.41 -5.12
C LEU A 117 -4.55 -6.20 -5.89
N ASP A 118 -5.84 -5.92 -5.68
CA ASP A 118 -6.93 -6.57 -6.43
C ASP A 118 -6.75 -6.36 -7.94
N ALA A 119 -6.49 -5.13 -8.36
CA ALA A 119 -6.22 -4.81 -9.78
C ALA A 119 -4.91 -5.43 -10.32
N GLN A 120 -3.92 -5.71 -9.47
CA GLN A 120 -2.74 -6.46 -9.87
C GLN A 120 -3.08 -7.94 -10.04
N ILE A 121 -3.80 -8.53 -9.11
CA ILE A 121 -4.24 -9.93 -9.15
C ILE A 121 -5.12 -10.18 -10.39
N GLU A 122 -6.07 -9.29 -10.69
CA GLU A 122 -6.91 -9.36 -11.89
C GLU A 122 -6.06 -9.36 -13.18
N ARG A 123 -5.04 -8.50 -13.24
CA ARG A 123 -4.10 -8.47 -14.37
C ARG A 123 -3.28 -9.74 -14.46
N ASP A 124 -2.80 -10.27 -13.34
CA ASP A 124 -2.00 -11.48 -13.31
C ASP A 124 -2.83 -12.69 -13.76
N ILE A 125 -4.08 -12.80 -13.30
CA ILE A 125 -5.05 -13.81 -13.75
C ILE A 125 -5.31 -13.68 -15.25
N ALA A 126 -5.57 -12.45 -15.74
CA ALA A 126 -5.80 -12.20 -17.16
C ALA A 126 -4.55 -12.50 -18.02
N SER A 127 -3.35 -12.30 -17.47
CA SER A 127 -2.09 -12.57 -18.16
C SER A 127 -1.80 -14.07 -18.29
N GLY A 128 -2.27 -14.88 -17.32
CA GLY A 128 -2.23 -16.34 -17.28
C GLY A 128 -0.83 -16.96 -17.41
N PRO A 129 -0.62 -18.22 -16.99
CA PRO A 129 0.47 -19.01 -17.57
C PRO A 129 0.12 -19.23 -19.04
N LYS A 130 0.90 -18.66 -19.96
CA LYS A 130 0.89 -19.09 -21.37
C LYS A 130 1.09 -20.60 -21.34
N ALA A 131 0.07 -21.37 -21.74
CA ALA A 131 0.04 -22.82 -21.61
C ALA A 131 1.41 -23.40 -22.00
N VAL A 132 2.20 -23.81 -20.99
CA VAL A 132 3.39 -24.61 -21.25
C VAL A 132 2.81 -25.93 -21.74
N SER A 133 3.00 -26.21 -23.03
CA SER A 133 2.52 -27.40 -23.71
C SER A 133 2.63 -28.60 -22.78
N ALA A 134 1.48 -29.08 -22.30
CA ALA A 134 1.39 -30.24 -21.45
C ALA A 134 2.01 -31.42 -22.22
N LYS A 135 3.15 -31.93 -21.75
CA LYS A 135 3.45 -33.35 -21.99
C LYS A 135 2.35 -34.13 -21.27
N PRO A 136 1.73 -35.13 -21.89
CA PRO A 136 0.58 -35.81 -21.30
C PRO A 136 1.02 -36.52 -20.01
N VAL A 137 0.65 -35.93 -18.87
CA VAL A 137 0.70 -36.60 -17.57
C VAL A 137 -0.50 -37.53 -17.54
N ARG A 138 -0.23 -38.84 -17.53
CA ARG A 138 -1.24 -39.88 -17.36
C ARG A 138 -1.91 -39.68 -15.99
N GLU A 139 -3.21 -39.41 -16.00
CA GLU A 139 -4.06 -39.44 -14.81
C GLU A 139 -3.99 -40.84 -14.17
N SER A 140 -3.61 -40.90 -12.90
CA SER A 140 -3.91 -42.03 -12.05
C SER A 140 -4.93 -41.56 -11.02
N THR A 141 -6.17 -41.90 -11.31
CA THR A 141 -7.35 -41.75 -10.45
C THR A 141 -7.16 -42.53 -9.16
N THR A 142 -7.05 -41.82 -8.04
CA THR A 142 -7.80 -42.11 -6.81
C THR A 142 -7.60 -40.95 -5.84
N VAL A 143 -8.60 -40.08 -5.72
CA VAL A 143 -8.69 -39.16 -4.58
C VAL A 143 -9.71 -39.77 -3.63
N GLY A 144 -9.23 -40.32 -2.51
CA GLY A 144 -10.08 -40.71 -1.39
C GLY A 144 -10.65 -39.46 -0.73
N CYS A 145 -11.96 -39.45 -0.48
CA CYS A 145 -12.65 -38.39 0.22
C CYS A 145 -12.13 -38.32 1.66
N VAL A 146 -11.62 -37.17 2.10
CA VAL A 146 -11.35 -36.91 3.51
C VAL A 146 -12.42 -35.94 3.99
N ASN A 147 -13.30 -36.39 4.89
CA ASN A 147 -14.23 -35.50 5.57
C ASN A 147 -13.46 -34.57 6.49
N VAL A 148 -13.73 -33.27 6.40
CA VAL A 148 -13.31 -32.30 7.42
C VAL A 148 -14.47 -32.22 8.41
N ASP A 149 -14.34 -32.90 9.54
CA ASP A 149 -15.28 -32.74 10.64
C ASP A 149 -15.16 -31.30 11.18
N SER A 150 -16.22 -30.52 10.96
CA SER A 150 -16.43 -29.23 11.60
C SER A 150 -16.59 -29.43 13.10
N VAL A 151 -15.54 -29.16 13.88
CA VAL A 151 -15.69 -28.90 15.30
C VAL A 151 -16.00 -27.41 15.47
N GLN A 152 -17.27 -27.10 15.65
CA GLN A 152 -17.76 -25.79 16.04
C GLN A 152 -17.88 -25.78 17.57
N PRO A 153 -17.13 -24.94 18.32
CA PRO A 153 -17.38 -24.80 19.73
C PRO A 153 -18.64 -23.97 19.94
N LEU A 154 -19.65 -24.68 20.40
CA LEU A 154 -20.81 -24.22 21.16
C LEU A 154 -20.43 -23.06 22.10
N LEU A 155 -21.00 -21.87 21.89
CA LEU A 155 -21.27 -20.96 23.00
C LEU A 155 -22.74 -21.16 23.34
N ASP A 156 -22.93 -21.91 24.42
CA ASP A 156 -24.21 -22.18 25.04
C ASP A 156 -24.80 -20.88 25.60
N GLU A 157 -26.07 -20.67 25.28
CA GLU A 157 -26.91 -19.60 25.76
C GLU A 157 -27.41 -20.02 27.15
N ALA A 158 -26.91 -19.35 28.19
CA ALA A 158 -27.45 -19.51 29.54
C ALA A 158 -27.81 -18.14 30.12
N ASP A 159 -29.13 -17.95 30.17
CA ASP A 159 -29.87 -17.41 31.30
C ASP A 159 -29.96 -15.88 31.45
N GLU A 160 -31.03 -15.35 30.85
CA GLU A 160 -31.73 -14.17 31.33
C GLU A 160 -32.43 -14.50 32.66
N PRO A 161 -32.28 -13.65 33.69
CA PRO A 161 -33.46 -13.33 34.47
C PRO A 161 -33.66 -11.82 34.65
N ALA A 162 -34.89 -11.41 34.38
CA ALA A 162 -35.47 -10.15 34.76
C ALA A 162 -35.25 -9.83 36.26
N ARG A 163 -34.88 -8.57 36.58
CA ARG A 163 -35.52 -7.70 37.61
C ARG A 163 -34.76 -6.37 37.80
N ARG A 164 -35.40 -5.29 37.34
CA ARG A 164 -35.77 -4.04 38.07
C ARG A 164 -34.77 -3.48 39.10
N CYS A 165 -34.21 -2.31 38.78
CA CYS A 165 -34.55 -0.98 39.33
C CYS A 165 -34.14 0.08 38.31
#